data_AF-A0A9W4H4X4-F1
#
_entry.id   AF-A0A9W4H4X4-F1
#
_cell.length_a   1.000
_cell.length_b   1.000
_cell.length_c   1.000
_cell.angle_alpha   90.00
_cell.angle_beta   90.00
_cell.angle_gamma   90.00
#
_symmetry.space_group_name_H-M   'P 1'
#
loop_
_entity.id
_entity.type
_entity.pdbx_description
1 polymer ?
#
loop_
_entity_poly.entity_id
_entity_poly.type
_entity_poly.pdbx_seq_one_letter_code
_entity_poly.pdbx_strand_id
1 'polypeptide(L)'
;MSEPQKTWTIATTAGDAVSGHLPAWAHDDPTAANVAPDQLPVELADISHRAYFDGQLLRVRDGASTAADERVLWSVLVCDPYAEEPDPRVPVVNVAIVDDYWVTHLDPDGLAELAAKLRAQADRLDQEIRPQLVASRADWAAHSNV
;
A
#
# COMPACT_ATOMS: atom_id res chain seq x y z
N MET A 1 20.66 11.05 -13.17
CA MET A 1 20.01 12.26 -12.66
C MET A 1 19.09 11.79 -11.55
N SER A 2 19.37 12.13 -10.30
CA SER A 2 18.44 11.84 -9.20
C SER A 2 17.22 12.76 -9.35
N GLU A 3 16.01 12.19 -9.29
CA GLU A 3 14.80 13.01 -9.23
C GLU A 3 14.84 13.89 -7.95
N PRO A 4 14.29 15.12 -8.01
CA PRO A 4 14.23 15.97 -6.84
C PRO A 4 13.39 15.30 -5.75
N GLN A 5 13.94 15.25 -4.54
CA GLN A 5 13.27 14.73 -3.36
C GLN A 5 11.98 15.52 -3.11
N LYS A 6 10.83 14.83 -3.06
CA LYS A 6 9.53 15.45 -2.79
C LYS A 6 9.31 15.54 -1.28
N THR A 7 8.62 16.58 -0.86
CA THR A 7 8.23 16.80 0.54
C THR A 7 6.77 17.19 0.57
N TRP A 8 6.07 16.78 1.61
CA TRP A 8 4.73 17.28 1.91
C TRP A 8 4.82 18.36 2.99
N THR A 9 3.81 19.24 3.07
CA THR A 9 3.74 20.27 4.12
C THR A 9 2.30 20.49 4.59
N ILE A 10 2.09 20.48 5.90
CA ILE A 10 0.83 20.85 6.54
C ILE A 10 1.03 22.19 7.26
N ALA A 11 0.32 23.23 6.79
CA ALA A 11 0.36 24.57 7.37
C ALA A 11 -0.92 24.87 8.16
N THR A 12 -0.75 25.39 9.37
CA THR A 12 -1.86 25.74 10.28
C THR A 12 -2.34 27.17 10.09
N THR A 13 -3.55 27.48 10.55
CA THR A 13 -4.07 28.86 10.57
C THR A 13 -3.33 29.80 11.53
N ALA A 14 -2.53 29.25 12.46
CA ALA A 14 -1.69 30.02 13.37
C ALA A 14 -0.34 30.43 12.75
N GLY A 15 -0.02 29.92 11.56
CA GLY A 15 1.24 30.20 10.86
C GLY A 15 2.33 29.16 11.09
N ASP A 16 2.09 28.13 11.91
CA ASP A 16 2.98 26.98 12.05
C ASP A 16 2.90 26.07 10.83
N ALA A 17 4.00 25.40 10.48
CA ALA A 17 4.04 24.39 9.43
C ALA A 17 4.88 23.19 9.83
N VAL A 18 4.40 21.99 9.46
CA VAL A 18 5.12 20.73 9.60
C VAL A 18 5.33 20.15 8.22
N SER A 19 6.54 19.67 7.94
CA SER A 19 6.89 19.06 6.66
C SER A 19 7.56 17.70 6.88
N GLY A 20 7.44 16.83 5.88
CA GLY A 20 8.09 15.52 5.90
C GLY A 20 8.43 15.02 4.51
N HIS A 21 9.15 13.90 4.46
CA HIS A 21 9.50 13.22 3.22
C HIS A 21 8.23 12.70 2.53
N LEU A 22 8.07 13.00 1.24
CA LEU A 22 7.03 12.42 0.39
C LEU A 22 7.70 11.42 -0.56
N PRO A 23 7.55 10.10 -0.32
CA PRO A 23 8.20 9.12 -1.18
C PRO A 23 7.68 9.21 -2.62
N ALA A 24 8.57 9.04 -3.60
CA ALA A 24 8.19 9.16 -5.02
C ALA A 24 7.14 8.12 -5.47
N TRP A 25 7.05 7.00 -4.75
CA TRP A 25 6.06 5.94 -4.98
C TRP A 25 4.68 6.25 -4.37
N ALA A 26 4.58 7.23 -3.46
CA ALA A 26 3.31 7.55 -2.83
C ALA A 26 2.32 8.12 -3.87
N HIS A 27 1.12 7.56 -3.91
CA HIS A 27 0.04 8.05 -4.77
C HIS A 27 -0.56 9.36 -4.25
N ASP A 28 -0.65 9.50 -2.92
CA ASP A 28 -1.30 10.63 -2.26
C ASP A 28 -0.25 11.59 -1.66
N ASP A 29 -0.47 12.89 -1.84
CA ASP A 29 0.29 13.97 -1.21
C ASP A 29 -0.55 14.56 -0.06
N PRO A 30 -0.12 14.41 1.21
CA PRO A 30 -0.86 14.91 2.36
C PRO A 30 -0.69 16.42 2.60
N THR A 31 -0.12 17.16 1.64
CA THR A 31 0.05 18.61 1.76
C THR A 31 -1.30 19.31 1.97
N ALA A 32 -1.40 20.07 3.05
CA ALA A 32 -2.61 20.79 3.44
C ALA A 32 -2.29 22.19 3.97
N ALA A 33 -3.25 23.11 3.84
CA ALA A 33 -3.12 24.48 4.32
C ALA A 33 -4.36 24.89 5.10
N ASN A 34 -4.19 25.85 6.02
CA ASN A 34 -5.24 26.35 6.90
C ASN A 34 -5.83 25.28 7.82
N VAL A 35 -5.01 24.32 8.26
CA VAL A 35 -5.41 23.34 9.28
C VAL A 35 -5.55 24.06 10.62
N ALA A 36 -6.65 23.82 11.34
CA ALA A 36 -6.79 24.37 12.68
C ALA A 36 -5.72 23.75 13.61
N PRO A 37 -5.03 24.52 14.47
CA PRO A 37 -3.91 23.99 15.26
C PRO A 37 -4.25 22.75 16.10
N ASP A 38 -5.50 22.64 16.56
CA ASP A 38 -6.03 21.49 17.32
C ASP A 38 -6.28 20.24 16.46
N GLN A 39 -6.38 20.39 15.13
CA GLN A 39 -6.53 19.30 14.17
C GLN A 39 -5.19 18.77 13.64
N LEU A 40 -4.09 19.53 13.81
CA LEU A 40 -2.78 19.12 13.32
C LEU A 40 -2.36 17.70 13.76
N PRO A 41 -2.57 17.26 15.02
CA PRO A 41 -2.24 15.89 15.41
C PRO A 41 -3.05 14.82 14.68
N VAL A 42 -4.33 15.11 14.36
CA VAL A 42 -5.20 14.20 13.61
C VAL A 42 -4.73 14.08 12.18
N GLU A 43 -4.47 15.23 11.53
CA GLU A 43 -3.94 15.26 10.15
C GLU A 43 -2.61 14.50 10.04
N LEU A 44 -1.71 14.65 11.01
CA LEU A 44 -0.45 13.89 11.04
C LEU A 44 -0.69 12.38 11.22
N ALA A 45 -1.62 11.98 12.10
CA ALA A 45 -1.95 10.57 12.32
C ALA A 45 -2.58 9.91 11.08
N ASP A 46 -3.28 10.69 10.25
CA ASP A 46 -3.91 10.21 9.01
C ASP A 46 -2.94 10.12 7.82
N ILE A 47 -1.69 10.59 7.96
CA ILE A 47 -0.68 10.46 6.91
C ILE A 47 -0.37 8.98 6.68
N SER A 48 -0.74 8.50 5.49
CA SER A 48 -0.46 7.16 5.00
C SER A 48 0.03 7.25 3.56
N HIS A 49 1.30 6.95 3.32
CA HIS A 49 1.85 6.88 1.97
C HIS A 49 1.54 5.51 1.38
N ARG A 50 0.87 5.47 0.21
CA ARG A 50 0.41 4.22 -0.41
C ARG A 50 0.77 4.11 -1.88
N ALA A 51 1.12 2.91 -2.32
CA ALA A 51 1.12 2.49 -3.72
C ALA A 51 0.40 1.14 -3.85
N TYR A 52 -0.46 1.02 -4.85
CA TYR A 52 -1.32 -0.16 -5.04
C TYR A 52 -0.79 -1.04 -6.17
N PHE A 53 -0.79 -2.34 -5.95
CA PHE A 53 -0.46 -3.35 -6.94
C PHE A 53 -1.66 -4.27 -7.15
N ASP A 54 -2.08 -4.42 -8.40
CA ASP A 54 -3.18 -5.32 -8.73
C ASP A 54 -2.86 -6.77 -8.35
N GLY A 55 -3.90 -7.48 -7.90
CA GLY A 55 -3.87 -8.91 -7.65
C GLY A 55 -4.32 -9.71 -8.87
N GLN A 56 -4.61 -11.00 -8.64
CA GLN A 56 -5.18 -11.88 -9.67
C GLN A 56 -6.70 -11.81 -9.63
N LEU A 57 -7.34 -11.79 -10.80
CA LEU A 57 -8.79 -11.93 -10.88
C LEU A 57 -9.15 -13.43 -10.86
N LEU A 58 -9.85 -13.85 -9.82
CA LEU A 58 -10.33 -15.22 -9.66
C LEU A 58 -11.86 -15.26 -9.57
N ARG A 59 -12.43 -16.30 -10.19
CA ARG A 59 -13.83 -16.65 -10.00
C ARG A 59 -13.96 -17.34 -8.65
N VAL A 60 -14.56 -16.66 -7.68
CA VAL A 60 -14.75 -17.14 -6.31
C VAL A 60 -16.23 -17.23 -5.97
N ARG A 61 -16.57 -17.98 -4.92
CA ARG A 61 -17.93 -17.99 -4.34
C ARG A 61 -17.86 -17.57 -2.88
N ASP A 62 -18.77 -16.71 -2.47
CA ASP A 62 -19.07 -16.47 -1.07
C ASP A 62 -19.92 -17.63 -0.51
N GLY A 63 -20.01 -17.74 0.81
CA GLY A 63 -20.83 -18.76 1.48
C GLY A 63 -22.33 -18.75 1.11
N ALA A 64 -22.81 -17.72 0.40
CA ALA A 64 -24.18 -17.56 -0.08
C ALA A 64 -24.41 -18.06 -1.53
N SER A 65 -23.41 -18.73 -2.13
CA SER A 65 -23.42 -19.45 -3.41
C SER A 65 -23.27 -18.63 -4.69
N THR A 66 -23.27 -17.30 -4.60
CA THR A 66 -23.09 -16.43 -5.78
C THR A 66 -21.64 -16.39 -6.20
N ALA A 67 -21.36 -16.84 -7.42
CA ALA A 67 -20.03 -16.72 -7.98
C ALA A 67 -19.78 -15.27 -8.43
N ALA A 68 -18.63 -14.71 -8.03
CA ALA A 68 -18.18 -13.36 -8.37
C ALA A 68 -16.72 -13.40 -8.84
N ASP A 69 -16.33 -12.41 -9.66
CA ASP A 69 -14.94 -12.21 -10.03
C ASP A 69 -14.34 -11.27 -9.00
N GLU A 70 -13.41 -11.78 -8.19
CA GLU A 70 -12.77 -11.01 -7.14
C GLU A 70 -11.28 -10.89 -7.40
N ARG A 71 -10.74 -9.73 -7.05
CA ARG A 71 -9.31 -9.49 -7.07
C ARG A 71 -8.74 -10.02 -5.77
N VAL A 72 -7.99 -11.13 -5.86
CA VAL A 72 -7.32 -11.73 -4.71
C VAL A 72 -5.83 -11.40 -4.74
N LEU A 73 -5.19 -11.41 -3.57
CA LEU A 73 -3.74 -11.23 -3.42
C LEU A 73 -3.22 -9.89 -3.98
N TRP A 74 -4.09 -8.89 -4.14
CA TRP A 74 -3.63 -7.53 -4.40
C TRP A 74 -2.83 -7.03 -3.21
N SER A 75 -1.88 -6.14 -3.48
CA SER A 75 -0.90 -5.71 -2.49
C SER A 75 -0.86 -4.19 -2.40
N VAL A 76 -0.50 -3.68 -1.23
CA VAL A 76 -0.27 -2.25 -0.99
C VAL A 76 1.08 -2.09 -0.35
N LEU A 77 1.97 -1.33 -0.99
CA LEU A 77 3.13 -0.77 -0.32
C LEU A 77 2.64 0.43 0.50
N VAL A 78 2.83 0.38 1.81
CA VAL A 78 2.33 1.39 2.75
C VAL A 78 3.41 1.80 3.73
N CYS A 79 3.39 3.06 4.14
CA CYS A 79 4.16 3.61 5.25
C CYS A 79 3.27 4.60 6.00
N ASP A 80 3.09 4.38 7.30
CA ASP A 80 2.28 5.20 8.20
C ASP A 80 3.23 5.83 9.24
N PRO A 81 3.85 7.00 8.95
CA PRO A 81 4.98 7.52 9.72
C PRO A 81 4.64 7.83 11.18
N TYR A 82 3.36 8.07 11.46
CA TYR A 82 2.83 8.46 12.76
C TYR A 82 1.99 7.37 13.43
N ALA A 83 2.00 6.14 12.92
CA ALA A 83 1.25 5.05 13.55
C ALA A 83 1.71 4.80 14.99
N GLU A 84 0.81 4.36 15.87
CA GLU A 84 1.15 4.03 17.26
C GLU A 84 2.18 2.90 17.33
N GLU A 85 1.96 1.85 16.54
CA GLU A 85 2.90 0.73 16.42
C GLU A 85 4.14 1.12 15.59
N PRO A 86 5.35 0.68 15.96
CA PRO A 86 6.57 1.02 15.23
C PRO A 86 6.67 0.39 13.83
N ASP A 87 6.18 -0.83 13.66
CA ASP A 87 6.33 -1.62 12.44
C ASP A 87 5.82 -0.91 11.16
N PRO A 88 4.63 -0.28 11.13
CA PRO A 88 4.14 0.43 9.95
C PRO A 88 4.81 1.79 9.69
N ARG A 89 5.66 2.30 10.61
CA ARG A 89 6.38 3.58 10.42
C ARG A 89 7.52 3.52 9.41
N VAL A 90 7.77 2.33 8.87
CA VAL A 90 8.68 2.10 7.75
C VAL A 90 7.90 1.43 6.62
N PRO A 91 8.34 1.58 5.35
CA PRO A 91 7.65 0.95 4.24
C PRO A 91 7.54 -0.57 4.42
N VAL A 92 6.31 -1.07 4.28
CA VAL A 92 5.91 -2.49 4.34
C VAL A 92 4.95 -2.80 3.20
N VAL A 93 4.78 -4.09 2.90
CA VAL A 93 3.78 -4.55 1.92
C VAL A 93 2.72 -5.36 2.65
N ASN A 94 1.47 -4.90 2.54
CA ASN A 94 0.31 -5.66 2.97
C ASN A 94 -0.26 -6.42 1.76
N VAL A 95 -0.57 -7.70 1.94
CA VAL A 95 -1.18 -8.54 0.91
C VAL A 95 -2.57 -8.93 1.37
N ALA A 96 -3.58 -8.61 0.56
CA ALA A 96 -4.96 -8.97 0.87
C ALA A 96 -5.21 -10.46 0.63
N ILE A 97 -5.39 -11.21 1.71
CA ILE A 97 -5.84 -12.61 1.68
C ILE A 97 -7.36 -12.61 1.91
N VAL A 98 -8.07 -13.35 1.08
CA VAL A 98 -9.54 -13.42 1.13
C VAL A 98 -9.94 -14.73 1.81
N ASP A 99 -10.30 -14.68 3.09
CA ASP A 99 -10.57 -15.88 3.91
C ASP A 99 -11.96 -16.52 3.63
N ASP A 100 -12.97 -15.68 3.31
CA ASP A 100 -14.36 -16.14 3.19
C ASP A 100 -14.72 -16.79 1.84
N TYR A 101 -13.77 -16.90 0.91
CA TYR A 101 -14.05 -17.23 -0.48
C TYR A 101 -13.37 -18.52 -0.93
N TRP A 102 -14.13 -19.35 -1.64
CA TRP A 102 -13.63 -20.61 -2.19
C TRP A 102 -13.62 -20.57 -3.72
N VAL A 103 -12.54 -21.09 -4.31
CA VAL A 103 -12.52 -21.48 -5.72
C VAL A 103 -12.96 -22.94 -5.82
N THR A 104 -14.23 -23.14 -6.18
CA THR A 104 -14.87 -24.47 -6.16
C THR A 104 -15.09 -25.02 -7.56
N HIS A 105 -15.28 -26.34 -7.68
CA HIS A 105 -15.64 -27.03 -8.93
C HIS A 105 -14.60 -26.90 -10.05
N LEU A 106 -13.32 -26.88 -9.69
CA LEU A 106 -12.23 -26.90 -10.67
C LEU A 106 -12.12 -28.27 -11.32
N ASP A 107 -12.24 -28.30 -12.64
CA ASP A 107 -11.78 -29.41 -13.47
C ASP A 107 -10.25 -29.33 -13.66
N PRO A 108 -9.60 -30.27 -14.37
CA PRO A 108 -8.15 -30.22 -14.56
C PRO A 108 -7.64 -28.93 -15.21
N ASP A 109 -8.39 -28.37 -16.16
CA ASP A 109 -8.00 -27.14 -16.86
C ASP A 109 -8.15 -25.92 -15.96
N GLY A 110 -9.24 -25.82 -15.20
CA GLY A 110 -9.45 -24.78 -14.21
C GLY A 110 -8.44 -24.83 -13.05
N LEU A 111 -8.03 -26.02 -12.63
CA LEU A 111 -6.95 -26.18 -11.65
C LEU A 111 -5.60 -25.74 -12.22
N ALA A 112 -5.33 -26.06 -13.49
CA ALA A 112 -4.13 -25.60 -14.18
C ALA A 112 -4.11 -24.06 -14.32
N GLU A 113 -5.24 -23.44 -14.65
CA GLU A 113 -5.39 -21.98 -14.72
C GLU A 113 -5.15 -21.33 -13.36
N LEU A 114 -5.76 -21.83 -12.28
CA LEU A 114 -5.53 -21.33 -10.92
C LEU A 114 -4.05 -21.40 -10.56
N ALA A 115 -3.40 -22.54 -10.82
CA ALA A 115 -1.98 -22.71 -10.56
C ALA A 115 -1.11 -21.74 -11.37
N ALA A 116 -1.49 -21.44 -12.62
CA ALA A 116 -0.80 -20.45 -13.44
C ALA A 116 -0.94 -19.03 -12.86
N LYS A 117 -2.14 -18.64 -12.42
CA LYS A 117 -2.39 -17.33 -11.79
C LYS A 117 -1.62 -17.16 -10.49
N LEU A 118 -1.56 -18.20 -9.65
CA LEU A 118 -0.78 -18.18 -8.42
C LEU A 118 0.72 -18.02 -8.70
N ARG A 119 1.26 -18.69 -9.73
CA ARG A 119 2.66 -18.49 -10.15
C ARG A 119 2.90 -17.07 -10.66
N ALA A 120 2.00 -16.55 -11.50
CA ALA A 120 2.10 -15.18 -11.99
C ALA A 120 2.09 -14.15 -10.84
N GLN A 121 1.30 -14.39 -9.79
CA GLN A 121 1.30 -13.54 -8.59
C GLN A 121 2.59 -13.66 -7.79
N ALA A 122 3.13 -14.87 -7.64
CA ALA A 122 4.41 -15.08 -6.98
C ALA A 122 5.55 -14.39 -7.75
N ASP A 123 5.57 -14.50 -9.07
CA ASP A 123 6.53 -13.81 -9.93
C ASP A 123 6.41 -12.29 -9.77
N ARG A 124 5.18 -11.75 -9.69
CA ARG A 124 4.96 -10.32 -9.44
C ARG A 124 5.50 -9.87 -8.09
N LEU A 125 5.23 -10.65 -7.03
CA LEU A 125 5.78 -10.38 -5.70
C LEU A 125 7.30 -10.35 -5.70
N ASP A 126 7.94 -11.29 -6.40
CA ASP A 126 9.40 -11.45 -6.42
C ASP A 126 10.12 -10.42 -7.30
N GLN A 127 9.55 -10.13 -8.48
CA GLN A 127 10.21 -9.36 -9.54
C GLN A 127 9.81 -7.89 -9.58
N GLU A 128 8.64 -7.52 -9.06
CA GLU A 128 8.13 -6.14 -9.07
C GLU A 128 8.04 -5.59 -7.64
N ILE A 129 7.27 -6.24 -6.77
CA ILE A 129 6.87 -5.66 -5.48
C ILE A 129 8.03 -5.70 -4.48
N ARG A 130 8.73 -6.83 -4.33
CA ARG A 130 9.87 -6.94 -3.40
C ARG A 130 11.01 -5.96 -3.75
N PRO A 131 11.46 -5.83 -5.02
CA PRO A 131 12.47 -4.84 -5.37
C PRO A 131 12.03 -3.40 -5.06
N GLN A 132 10.75 -3.06 -5.33
CA GLN A 132 10.21 -1.75 -4.97
C GLN A 132 10.21 -1.54 -3.46
N LEU A 133 9.76 -2.50 -2.66
CA LEU A 133 9.82 -2.42 -1.20
C LEU A 133 11.25 -2.19 -0.69
N VAL A 134 12.25 -2.92 -1.23
CA VAL A 134 13.65 -2.73 -0.87
C VAL A 134 14.13 -1.31 -1.19
N ALA A 135 13.83 -0.82 -2.39
CA ALA A 135 14.18 0.55 -2.78
C ALA A 135 13.48 1.60 -1.90
N SER A 136 12.19 1.42 -1.63
CA SER A 136 11.39 2.30 -0.77
C SER A 136 11.91 2.34 0.66
N ARG A 137 12.36 1.21 1.22
CA ARG A 137 12.97 1.19 2.56
C ARG A 137 14.32 1.88 2.59
N ALA A 138 15.12 1.73 1.53
CA ALA A 138 16.40 2.43 1.42
C ALA A 138 16.20 3.94 1.28
N ASP A 139 15.23 4.36 0.46
CA ASP A 139 14.81 5.76 0.32
C ASP A 139 14.31 6.33 1.65
N TRP A 140 13.41 5.62 2.33
CA TRP A 140 12.88 6.04 3.62
C TRP A 140 14.01 6.23 4.64
N ALA A 141 14.86 5.23 4.83
CA ALA A 141 15.98 5.31 5.77
C ALA A 141 16.98 6.45 5.49
N ALA A 142 17.09 6.89 4.23
CA ALA A 142 17.97 8.00 3.84
C ALA A 142 17.38 9.39 4.10
N HIS A 143 16.05 9.49 4.20
CA HIS A 143 15.34 10.77 4.09
C HIS A 143 14.34 11.04 5.22
N SER A 144 13.82 10.01 5.87
CA SER A 144 12.93 10.15 7.02
C SER A 144 13.77 10.34 8.27
N ASN A 145 13.75 11.55 8.84
CA ASN A 145 14.31 11.82 10.17
C ASN A 145 13.35 11.33 11.25
N VAL A 146 13.05 10.02 11.27
CA VAL A 146 12.23 9.35 12.30
C VAL A 146 13.14 8.59 13.25
#